data_AF-A0A1I2GTT2-F1
#
_entry.id   AF-A0A1I2GTT2-F1
#
_cell.length_a   1.000
_cell.length_b   1.000
_cell.length_c   1.000
_cell.angle_alpha   90.00
_cell.angle_beta   90.00
_cell.angle_gamma   90.00
#
_symmetry.space_group_name_H-M   'P 1'
#
loop_
_entity.id
_entity.type
_entity.pdbx_description
1 polymer ?
#
loop_
_entity_poly.entity_id
_entity_poly.type
_entity_poly.pdbx_seq_one_letter_code
_entity_poly.pdbx_strand_id
1 'polypeptide(L)'
;MVFCCLEKCNSLREVTGGMLGLSGKEEIVRINHLPKKTTLADTNKGRKVVFFEEIYNNLLKKYSFLLSDSRVEIALEKKVKIVDSTTISLFKDVLKCVGRKYYDGKSKGGIKSHRVINTDEKVPSLLWFTPARTHDHKFLEKLKCDEHTVYIFDKGYND
;
A
#
# COMPACT_ATOMS: atom_id res chain seq x y z
N MET A 1 -0.32 -11.62 8.60
CA MET A 1 -0.29 -10.69 7.45
C MET A 1 0.86 -10.99 6.49
N VAL A 2 2.07 -11.33 6.96
CA VAL A 2 3.17 -11.73 6.06
C VAL A 2 2.77 -12.87 5.11
N PHE A 3 2.15 -13.94 5.63
CA PHE A 3 1.58 -15.02 4.81
C PHE A 3 0.62 -14.50 3.72
N CYS A 4 -0.28 -13.58 4.09
CA CYS A 4 -1.22 -12.96 3.16
C CYS A 4 -0.50 -12.24 2.00
N CYS A 5 0.60 -11.54 2.29
CA CYS A 5 1.39 -10.84 1.28
C CYS A 5 2.14 -11.81 0.36
N LEU A 6 2.76 -12.85 0.93
CA LEU A 6 3.52 -13.85 0.17
C LEU A 6 2.61 -14.67 -0.75
N GLU A 7 1.47 -15.11 -0.22
CA GLU A 7 0.48 -15.92 -0.95
C GLU A 7 -0.52 -15.08 -1.75
N LYS A 8 -0.34 -13.74 -1.80
CA LYS A 8 -1.21 -12.80 -2.53
C LYS A 8 -2.71 -12.99 -2.21
N CYS A 9 -3.03 -13.30 -0.97
CA CYS A 9 -4.42 -13.47 -0.52
C CYS A 9 -5.15 -12.12 -0.54
N ASN A 10 -6.37 -12.10 -1.07
CA ASN A 10 -7.22 -10.91 -1.18
C ASN A 10 -8.35 -10.87 -0.15
N SER A 11 -8.52 -11.94 0.64
CA SER A 11 -9.57 -12.04 1.64
C SER A 11 -9.13 -12.79 2.89
N LEU A 12 -9.75 -12.52 4.04
CA LEU A 12 -9.51 -13.29 5.26
C LEU A 12 -9.81 -14.78 5.07
N ARG A 13 -10.76 -15.12 4.18
CA ARG A 13 -11.10 -16.50 3.84
C ARG A 13 -9.92 -17.18 3.14
N GLU A 14 -9.32 -16.52 2.15
CA GLU A 14 -8.11 -17.02 1.47
C GLU A 14 -6.95 -17.17 2.44
N VAL A 15 -6.72 -16.19 3.33
CA VAL A 15 -5.66 -16.30 4.34
C VAL A 15 -5.86 -17.53 5.21
N THR A 16 -7.04 -17.70 5.81
CA THR A 16 -7.28 -18.86 6.67
C THR A 16 -7.31 -20.17 5.89
N GLY A 17 -7.82 -20.16 4.65
CA GLY A 17 -7.87 -21.33 3.78
C GLY A 17 -6.47 -21.79 3.35
N GLY A 18 -5.60 -20.85 2.96
CA GLY A 18 -4.21 -21.15 2.62
C GLY A 18 -3.42 -21.64 3.84
N MET A 19 -3.65 -21.04 5.02
CA MET A 19 -2.99 -21.47 6.24
C MET A 19 -3.45 -22.86 6.72
N LEU A 20 -4.65 -23.33 6.36
CA LEU A 20 -5.03 -24.73 6.64
C LEU A 20 -4.10 -25.73 5.95
N GLY A 21 -3.50 -25.38 4.81
CA GLY A 21 -2.47 -26.20 4.16
C GLY A 21 -1.17 -26.34 4.98
N LEU A 22 -1.00 -25.52 6.02
CA LEU A 22 0.12 -25.59 6.98
C LEU A 22 -0.23 -26.38 8.25
N SER A 23 -1.42 -27.01 8.30
CA SER A 23 -1.81 -27.85 9.43
C SER A 23 -0.80 -28.98 9.64
N GLY A 24 -0.35 -29.16 10.89
CA GLY A 24 0.70 -30.12 11.24
C GLY A 24 2.14 -29.63 10.97
N LYS A 25 2.32 -28.40 10.48
CA LYS A 25 3.63 -27.74 10.26
C LYS A 25 3.80 -26.48 11.09
N GLU A 26 3.00 -26.31 12.14
CA GLU A 26 2.91 -25.11 12.98
C GLU A 26 4.27 -24.73 13.59
N GLU A 27 5.05 -25.73 14.01
CA GLU A 27 6.39 -25.54 14.57
C GLU A 27 7.38 -24.97 13.54
N ILE A 28 7.35 -25.48 12.31
CA ILE A 28 8.24 -25.05 11.22
C ILE A 28 7.99 -23.58 10.87
N VAL A 29 6.72 -23.19 10.75
CA VAL A 29 6.32 -21.81 10.44
C VAL A 29 6.24 -20.92 11.69
N ARG A 30 6.59 -21.44 12.86
CA ARG A 30 6.64 -20.74 14.16
C ARG A 30 5.33 -20.02 14.49
N ILE A 31 4.21 -20.70 14.30
CA ILE A 31 2.89 -20.22 14.71
C ILE A 31 2.32 -21.14 15.79
N ASN A 32 1.75 -20.59 16.85
CA ASN A 32 1.24 -21.39 17.96
C ASN A 32 -0.06 -22.15 17.60
N HIS A 33 -0.86 -21.57 16.70
CA HIS A 33 -2.09 -22.16 16.21
C HIS A 33 -2.47 -21.51 14.88
N LEU A 34 -3.22 -22.25 14.05
CA LEU A 34 -3.80 -21.71 12.84
C LEU A 34 -4.87 -20.64 13.18
N PRO A 35 -4.83 -19.46 12.54
CA PRO A 35 -5.78 -18.40 12.84
C PRO A 35 -7.17 -18.77 12.33
N LYS A 36 -8.16 -18.72 13.22
CA LYS A 36 -9.58 -18.77 12.82
C LYS A 36 -9.98 -17.45 12.17
N LYS A 37 -10.86 -17.50 11.17
CA LYS A 37 -11.29 -16.32 10.39
C LYS A 37 -11.86 -15.21 11.27
N THR A 38 -12.72 -15.57 12.22
CA THR A 38 -13.36 -14.63 13.15
C THR A 38 -12.33 -13.98 14.07
N THR A 39 -11.49 -14.79 14.74
CA THR A 39 -10.42 -14.31 15.61
C THR A 39 -9.46 -13.37 14.87
N LEU A 40 -9.09 -13.69 13.62
CA LEU A 40 -8.25 -12.83 12.79
C LEU A 40 -8.94 -11.50 12.48
N ALA A 41 -10.23 -11.53 12.15
CA ALA A 41 -11.03 -10.32 11.90
C ALA A 41 -11.13 -9.43 13.15
N ASP A 42 -11.47 -10.02 14.30
CA ASP A 42 -11.66 -9.31 15.57
C ASP A 42 -10.35 -8.69 16.05
N THR A 43 -9.25 -9.44 15.97
CA THR A 43 -7.92 -8.92 16.31
C THR A 43 -7.51 -7.77 15.39
N ASN A 44 -7.78 -7.87 14.08
CA ASN A 44 -7.49 -6.79 13.15
C ASN A 44 -8.34 -5.54 13.40
N LYS A 45 -9.60 -5.70 13.84
CA LYS A 45 -10.47 -4.59 14.21
C LYS A 45 -9.91 -3.78 15.39
N GLY A 46 -9.26 -4.46 16.35
CA GLY A 46 -8.64 -3.82 17.51
C GLY A 46 -7.22 -3.27 17.27
N ARG A 47 -6.56 -3.64 16.16
CA ARG A 47 -5.20 -3.17 15.86
C ARG A 47 -5.21 -1.74 15.34
N LYS A 48 -4.44 -0.87 15.99
CA LYS A 48 -4.21 0.50 15.54
C LYS A 48 -3.37 0.50 14.26
N VAL A 49 -3.60 1.51 13.41
CA VAL A 49 -2.85 1.69 12.14
C VAL A 49 -1.34 1.76 12.37
N VAL A 50 -0.92 2.40 13.47
CA VAL A 50 0.50 2.56 13.87
C VAL A 50 1.24 1.22 13.93
N PHE A 51 0.58 0.14 14.37
CA PHE A 51 1.21 -1.19 14.41
C PHE A 51 1.62 -1.68 13.00
N PHE A 52 0.79 -1.42 11.99
CA PHE A 52 1.10 -1.83 10.61
C PHE A 52 2.18 -0.96 9.99
N GLU A 53 2.19 0.33 10.32
CA GLU A 53 3.24 1.28 9.94
C GLU A 53 4.60 0.87 10.52
N GLU A 54 4.65 0.52 11.81
CA GLU A 54 5.87 0.05 12.47
C GLU A 54 6.41 -1.23 11.83
N ILE A 55 5.54 -2.21 11.55
CA ILE A 55 5.95 -3.45 10.87
C ILE A 55 6.54 -3.13 9.49
N TYR A 56 5.87 -2.28 8.71
CA TYR A 56 6.35 -1.89 7.38
C TYR A 56 7.72 -1.23 7.46
N ASN A 57 7.89 -0.21 8.30
CA ASN A 57 9.15 0.51 8.44
C ASN A 57 10.28 -0.38 8.95
N ASN A 58 10.00 -1.30 9.89
CA ASN A 58 10.99 -2.26 10.36
C ASN A 58 11.43 -3.24 9.27
N LEU A 59 10.48 -3.74 8.46
CA LEU A 59 10.80 -4.59 7.32
C LEU A 59 11.59 -3.83 6.25
N LEU A 60 11.17 -2.61 5.93
CA LEU A 60 11.85 -1.76 4.97
C LEU A 60 13.29 -1.47 5.43
N LYS A 61 13.49 -1.05 6.68
CA LYS A 61 14.82 -0.84 7.24
C LYS A 61 15.68 -2.10 7.16
N LYS A 62 15.11 -3.25 7.50
CA LYS A 62 15.83 -4.53 7.50
C LYS A 62 16.19 -5.00 6.10
N TYR A 63 15.35 -4.78 5.09
CA TYR A 63 15.50 -5.37 3.75
C TYR A 63 15.79 -4.35 2.65
N SER A 64 15.89 -3.05 2.96
CA SER A 64 16.18 -1.97 2.00
C SER A 64 17.37 -2.27 1.10
N PHE A 65 18.43 -2.85 1.66
CA PHE A 65 19.64 -3.24 0.93
C PHE A 65 19.41 -4.29 -0.17
N LEU A 66 18.31 -5.07 -0.10
CA LEU A 66 17.91 -6.04 -1.13
C LEU A 66 16.94 -5.48 -2.16
N LEU A 67 16.32 -4.33 -1.89
CA LEU A 67 15.30 -3.74 -2.75
C LEU A 67 15.91 -2.90 -3.88
N SER A 68 17.16 -2.45 -3.71
CA SER A 68 17.84 -1.59 -4.66
C SER A 68 18.42 -2.36 -5.84
N ASP A 69 17.57 -2.70 -6.80
CA ASP A 69 18.02 -3.25 -8.10
C ASP A 69 18.44 -2.14 -9.09
N SER A 70 18.00 -0.91 -8.83
CA SER A 70 18.29 0.24 -9.68
C SER A 70 19.47 1.04 -9.12
N ARG A 71 20.23 1.69 -10.00
CA ARG A 71 21.38 2.56 -9.67
C ARG A 71 21.15 3.97 -10.21
N VAL A 72 19.92 4.46 -10.11
CA VAL A 72 19.50 5.74 -10.68
C VAL A 72 20.23 6.89 -10.00
N GLU A 73 20.37 6.86 -8.68
CA GLU A 73 21.16 7.85 -7.93
C GLU A 73 22.62 7.88 -8.41
N ILE A 74 23.23 6.73 -8.69
CA ILE A 74 24.61 6.65 -9.19
C ILE A 74 24.70 7.22 -10.62
N ALA A 75 23.71 6.96 -11.47
CA ALA A 75 23.72 7.38 -12.86
C ALA A 75 23.45 8.89 -13.05
N LEU A 76 22.64 9.49 -12.18
CA LEU A 76 22.18 10.89 -12.30
C LEU A 76 22.75 11.81 -11.23
N GLU A 77 23.53 11.28 -10.28
CA GLU A 77 24.04 11.98 -9.08
C GLU A 77 22.92 12.67 -8.27
N LYS A 78 21.68 12.19 -8.44
CA LYS A 78 20.46 12.75 -7.86
C LYS A 78 19.48 11.63 -7.56
N LYS A 79 18.76 11.76 -6.46
CA LYS A 79 17.65 10.85 -6.15
C LYS A 79 16.50 11.12 -7.11
N VAL A 80 15.85 10.07 -7.61
CA VAL A 80 14.65 10.22 -8.43
C VAL A 80 13.47 9.64 -7.68
N LYS A 81 12.39 10.41 -7.59
CA LYS A 81 11.14 10.01 -6.95
C LYS A 81 9.99 10.13 -7.93
N ILE A 82 9.20 9.09 -8.03
CA ILE A 82 7.99 9.05 -8.87
C ILE A 82 6.80 9.34 -8.00
N VAL A 83 5.95 10.26 -8.44
CA VAL A 83 4.67 10.56 -7.81
C VAL A 83 3.56 9.92 -8.62
N ASP A 84 2.78 9.09 -7.96
CA ASP A 84 1.70 8.32 -8.59
C ASP A 84 0.47 8.28 -7.69
N SER A 85 -0.70 8.10 -8.29
CA SER A 85 -1.97 7.95 -7.58
C SER A 85 -2.70 6.69 -8.05
N THR A 86 -3.32 5.97 -7.12
CA THR A 86 -4.17 4.82 -7.44
C THR A 86 -5.50 4.95 -6.73
N THR A 87 -6.60 4.68 -7.45
CA THR A 87 -7.94 4.63 -6.85
C THR A 87 -8.31 3.20 -6.49
N ILE A 88 -8.60 2.96 -5.22
CA ILE A 88 -9.07 1.70 -4.66
C ILE A 88 -10.58 1.79 -4.48
N SER A 89 -11.32 1.01 -5.27
CA SER A 89 -12.78 0.94 -5.18
C SER A 89 -13.23 0.24 -3.91
N LEU A 90 -14.21 0.81 -3.20
CA LEU A 90 -14.83 0.26 -2.01
C LEU A 90 -16.19 -0.37 -2.33
N PHE A 91 -16.61 -1.30 -1.49
CA PHE A 91 -17.96 -1.90 -1.58
C PHE A 91 -19.06 -1.05 -0.91
N LYS A 92 -18.66 0.00 -0.17
CA LYS A 92 -19.56 0.93 0.52
C LYS A 92 -19.12 2.36 0.26
N ASP A 93 -20.07 3.29 0.27
CA ASP A 93 -19.86 4.72 0.06
C ASP A 93 -19.28 5.44 1.30
N VAL A 94 -18.33 4.82 1.99
CA VAL A 94 -17.64 5.43 3.13
C VAL A 94 -16.83 6.64 2.69
N LEU A 95 -16.31 6.61 1.45
CA LEU A 95 -15.60 7.72 0.82
C LEU A 95 -16.21 7.98 -0.56
N LYS A 96 -16.63 9.21 -0.83
CA LYS A 96 -17.39 9.60 -2.03
C LYS A 96 -16.68 9.20 -3.33
N CYS A 97 -17.44 8.64 -4.27
CA CYS A 97 -16.97 8.27 -5.61
C CYS A 97 -16.41 9.47 -6.38
N VAL A 98 -15.57 9.19 -7.37
CA VAL A 98 -15.32 10.11 -8.50
C VAL A 98 -16.67 10.51 -9.13
N GLY A 99 -16.79 11.77 -9.57
CA GLY A 99 -18.03 12.30 -10.16
C GLY A 99 -18.43 11.65 -11.49
N ARG A 100 -17.58 10.78 -12.07
CA ARG A 100 -17.91 9.93 -13.21
C ARG A 100 -18.63 8.68 -12.74
N LYS A 101 -19.87 8.49 -13.19
CA LYS A 101 -20.61 7.23 -13.02
C LYS A 101 -19.90 6.12 -13.79
N TYR A 102 -19.76 4.94 -13.18
CA TYR A 102 -19.34 3.75 -13.91
C TYR A 102 -20.32 3.44 -15.04
N TYR A 103 -19.83 2.78 -16.10
CA TYR A 103 -20.65 2.35 -17.25
C TYR A 103 -21.86 1.49 -16.83
N ASP A 104 -21.75 0.75 -15.73
CA ASP A 104 -22.83 -0.07 -15.16
C ASP A 104 -23.80 0.70 -14.25
N GLY A 105 -23.65 2.02 -14.15
CA GLY A 105 -24.48 2.91 -13.31
C GLY A 105 -24.19 2.82 -11.81
N LYS A 106 -23.30 1.93 -11.35
CA LYS A 106 -23.00 1.78 -9.92
C LYS A 106 -22.04 2.86 -9.46
N SER A 107 -22.45 3.62 -8.46
CA SER A 107 -21.57 4.56 -7.76
C SER A 107 -20.96 3.79 -6.59
N LYS A 108 -19.72 3.32 -6.76
CA LYS A 108 -18.96 2.70 -5.66
C LYS A 108 -18.01 3.72 -5.08
N GLY A 109 -18.15 3.98 -3.78
CA GLY A 109 -17.18 4.80 -3.05
C GLY A 109 -15.74 4.36 -3.30
N GLY A 110 -14.79 5.24 -3.10
CA GLY A 110 -13.39 4.92 -3.39
C GLY A 110 -12.42 5.72 -2.56
N ILE A 111 -11.24 5.13 -2.36
CA ILE A 111 -10.10 5.77 -1.73
C ILE A 111 -9.08 6.05 -2.81
N LYS A 112 -8.59 7.28 -2.90
CA LYS A 112 -7.40 7.57 -3.69
C LYS A 112 -6.17 7.55 -2.79
N SER A 113 -5.20 6.76 -3.21
CA SER A 113 -3.91 6.56 -2.56
C SER A 113 -2.85 7.29 -3.38
N HIS A 114 -2.39 8.43 -2.86
CA HIS A 114 -1.31 9.21 -3.46
C HIS A 114 0.02 8.76 -2.87
N ARG A 115 1.02 8.55 -3.72
CA ARG A 115 2.27 7.89 -3.36
C ARG A 115 3.47 8.62 -3.94
N VAL A 116 4.53 8.67 -3.15
CA VAL A 116 5.88 8.97 -3.64
C VAL A 116 6.68 7.68 -3.55
N ILE A 117 7.33 7.30 -4.64
CA ILE A 117 8.10 6.05 -4.78
C ILE A 117 9.55 6.42 -5.09
N ASN A 118 10.48 5.88 -4.31
CA ASN A 118 11.91 5.96 -4.63
C ASN A 118 12.23 5.02 -5.80
N THR A 119 12.84 5.52 -6.88
CA THR A 119 13.15 4.69 -8.05
C THR A 119 14.14 3.57 -7.78
N ASP A 120 15.04 3.77 -6.81
CA ASP A 120 16.06 2.78 -6.48
C ASP A 120 15.46 1.61 -5.70
N GLU A 121 14.67 1.89 -4.66
CA GLU A 121 14.08 0.87 -3.79
C GLU A 121 12.71 0.33 -4.29
N LYS A 122 12.06 1.02 -5.25
CA LYS A 122 10.73 0.71 -5.82
C LYS A 122 9.61 0.52 -4.78
N VAL A 123 9.76 1.14 -3.62
CA VAL A 123 8.77 1.12 -2.53
C VAL A 123 8.25 2.53 -2.24
N PRO A 124 6.99 2.66 -1.77
CA PRO A 124 6.44 3.95 -1.43
C PRO A 124 7.10 4.51 -0.15
N SER A 125 7.54 5.76 -0.21
CA SER A 125 8.08 6.54 0.90
C SER A 125 7.04 7.43 1.58
N LEU A 126 5.98 7.82 0.87
CA LEU A 126 4.86 8.59 1.41
C LEU A 126 3.55 8.03 0.87
N LEU A 127 2.53 7.95 1.73
CA LEU A 127 1.21 7.46 1.41
C LEU A 127 0.15 8.41 1.97
N TRP A 128 -0.59 9.10 1.10
CA TRP A 128 -1.70 9.96 1.50
C TRP A 128 -3.03 9.42 0.96
N PHE A 129 -3.98 9.18 1.87
CA PHE A 129 -5.31 8.70 1.49
C PHE A 129 -6.31 9.84 1.47
N THR A 130 -7.09 9.91 0.40
CA THR A 130 -8.16 10.90 0.20
C THR A 130 -9.39 10.21 -0.39
N PRO A 131 -10.58 10.84 -0.36
CA PRO A 131 -11.71 10.36 -1.16
C PRO A 131 -11.36 10.30 -2.65
N ALA A 132 -11.89 9.31 -3.38
CA ALA A 132 -11.59 9.09 -4.80
C ALA A 132 -11.77 10.34 -5.69
N ARG A 133 -12.75 11.20 -5.36
CA ARG A 133 -13.01 12.45 -6.10
C ARG A 133 -11.92 13.51 -6.01
N THR A 134 -10.98 13.37 -5.08
CA THR A 134 -9.95 14.40 -4.82
C THR A 134 -9.00 14.47 -6.02
N HIS A 135 -8.73 15.69 -6.52
CA HIS A 135 -7.81 15.88 -7.63
C HIS A 135 -6.36 15.59 -7.22
N ASP A 136 -5.55 15.10 -8.15
CA ASP A 136 -4.17 14.66 -7.87
C ASP A 136 -3.25 15.85 -7.57
N HIS A 137 -3.54 17.04 -8.13
CA HIS A 137 -2.83 18.27 -7.78
C HIS A 137 -2.84 18.56 -6.27
N LYS A 138 -3.84 18.09 -5.52
CA LYS A 138 -3.94 18.35 -4.07
C LYS A 138 -2.81 17.68 -3.31
N PHE A 139 -2.18 16.67 -3.91
CA PHE A 139 -1.00 16.03 -3.37
C PHE A 139 0.21 16.98 -3.34
N LEU A 140 0.31 17.92 -4.29
CA LEU A 140 1.44 18.87 -4.36
C LEU A 140 1.51 19.75 -3.11
N GLU A 141 0.37 20.12 -2.53
CA GLU A 141 0.29 20.85 -1.26
C GLU A 141 0.83 20.05 -0.06
N LYS A 142 0.89 18.72 -0.17
CA LYS A 142 1.39 17.81 0.87
C LYS A 142 2.81 17.34 0.64
N LEU A 143 3.32 17.51 -0.58
CA LEU A 143 4.65 17.07 -0.95
C LEU A 143 5.70 18.03 -0.37
N LYS A 144 6.58 17.50 0.47
CA LYS A 144 7.79 18.19 0.89
C LYS A 144 8.92 17.73 -0.02
N CYS A 145 9.46 18.65 -0.81
CA CYS A 145 10.56 18.35 -1.70
C CYS A 145 11.86 18.24 -0.90
N ASP A 146 12.64 17.22 -1.23
CA ASP A 146 13.95 17.02 -0.65
C ASP A 146 15.00 17.66 -1.55
N GLU A 147 16.10 18.13 -0.96
CA GLU A 147 17.25 18.61 -1.73
C GLU A 147 17.85 17.47 -2.57
N HIS A 148 18.52 17.83 -3.68
CA HIS A 148 19.18 16.88 -4.59
C HIS A 148 18.26 15.75 -5.10
N THR A 149 16.96 16.04 -5.21
CA THR A 149 15.96 15.06 -5.64
C THR A 149 15.15 15.58 -6.82
N VAL A 150 14.98 14.74 -7.85
CA VAL A 150 14.11 14.98 -9.00
C VAL A 150 12.78 14.27 -8.77
N TYR A 151 11.68 15.02 -8.81
CA TYR A 151 10.34 14.48 -8.72
C TYR A 151 9.71 14.37 -10.12
N ILE A 152 9.22 13.18 -10.46
CA ILE A 152 8.58 12.86 -11.73
C ILE A 152 7.09 12.69 -11.49
N PHE A 153 6.28 13.40 -12.26
CA PHE A 153 4.82 13.36 -12.21
C PHE A 153 4.25 12.99 -13.58
N ASP A 154 3.08 12.36 -13.60
CA ASP A 154 2.27 12.24 -14.81
C ASP A 154 1.65 13.61 -15.17
N LYS A 155 1.24 13.78 -16.43
CA LYS A 155 0.57 14.99 -16.95
C LYS A 155 -0.72 15.34 -16.20
N GLY A 156 -1.37 14.37 -15.55
CA GLY A 156 -2.55 14.59 -14.72
C GLY A 156 -2.35 15.51 -13.51
N TYR A 157 -1.10 15.87 -13.19
CA TYR A 157 -0.76 16.79 -12.10
C TYR A 157 -0.64 18.26 -12.53
N ASN A 158 -0.83 18.57 -13.82
CA ASN A 158 -0.65 19.92 -14.39
C ASN A 158 -1.91 20.83 -14.36
N ASP A 159 -2.95 20.45 -13.62
CA ASP A 159 -4.23 21.18 -13.49
C ASP A 159 -4.31 22.09 -12.25
#